data_AF-A0A399CRC3-F1
#
_entry.id   AF-A0A399CRC3-F1
#
_cell.length_a   1.000
_cell.length_b   1.000
_cell.length_c   1.000
_cell.angle_alpha   90.00
_cell.angle_beta   90.00
_cell.angle_gamma   90.00
#
_symmetry.space_group_name_H-M   'P 1'
#
loop_
_entity.id
_entity.type
_entity.pdbx_description
1 polymer ?
#
loop_
_entity_poly.entity_id
_entity_poly.type
_entity_poly.pdbx_seq_one_letter_code
_entity_poly.pdbx_strand_id
1 'polypeptide(L)'
;MRVLGTTSWINPSFINNLNIYTGDLVFHFDQNDTYYFLSADITDKIDLNTKSLMNYDNVVEKFLYLAAQDYRYTENNSEIINNCVDIQFGYFDLTTGISCSGENFTKSWKMKQTNNYFSSAYINDKNSETISYDNDIQYKKC
;
A
#
# COMPACT_ATOMS: atom_id res chain seq x y z
N MET A 1 24.37 22.82 -14.81
CA MET A 1 23.85 21.49 -15.20
C MET A 1 22.33 21.60 -15.24
N ARG A 2 21.74 21.62 -16.43
CA ARG A 2 20.27 21.73 -16.61
C ARG A 2 19.66 20.38 -16.26
N VAL A 3 18.72 20.37 -15.32
CA VAL A 3 17.81 19.23 -15.13
C VAL A 3 16.85 19.28 -16.32
N LEU A 4 16.99 18.32 -17.24
CA LEU A 4 15.99 18.12 -18.30
C LEU A 4 14.75 17.54 -17.61
N GLY A 5 13.63 18.25 -17.66
CA GLY A 5 12.40 17.84 -16.99
C GLY A 5 11.85 16.58 -17.66
N THR A 6 11.81 15.48 -16.94
CA THR A 6 11.00 14.30 -17.30
C THR A 6 9.72 14.31 -16.48
N THR A 7 8.61 13.93 -17.11
CA THR A 7 7.31 13.83 -16.44
C THR A 7 6.96 12.35 -16.27
N SER A 8 6.48 11.98 -15.09
CA SER A 8 6.02 10.62 -14.80
C SER A 8 4.57 10.64 -14.32
N TRP A 9 3.77 9.69 -14.82
CA TRP A 9 2.37 9.49 -14.43
C TRP A 9 2.24 8.15 -13.72
N ILE A 10 1.66 8.15 -12.53
CA ILE A 10 1.42 6.95 -11.72
C ILE A 10 -0.06 6.57 -11.83
N ASN A 11 -0.34 5.36 -12.26
CA ASN A 11 -1.70 4.82 -12.35
C ASN A 11 -1.85 3.58 -11.46
N PRO A 12 -2.80 3.56 -10.52
CA PRO A 12 -3.11 2.34 -9.77
C PRO A 12 -3.63 1.23 -10.69
N SER A 13 -3.19 0.01 -10.42
CA SER A 13 -3.63 -1.17 -11.17
C SER A 13 -4.81 -1.87 -10.51
N PHE A 14 -5.72 -2.42 -11.32
CA PHE A 14 -6.89 -3.13 -10.82
C PHE A 14 -7.09 -4.45 -11.58
N ILE A 15 -7.37 -5.52 -10.83
CA ILE A 15 -7.83 -6.80 -11.37
C ILE A 15 -9.09 -7.20 -10.59
N ASN A 16 -10.13 -7.66 -11.30
CA ASN A 16 -11.41 -8.04 -10.70
C ASN A 16 -12.02 -6.94 -9.78
N ASN A 17 -11.88 -5.66 -10.15
CA ASN A 17 -12.30 -4.47 -9.38
C ASN A 17 -11.61 -4.27 -8.02
N LEU A 18 -10.50 -4.98 -7.78
CA LEU A 18 -9.68 -4.81 -6.58
C LEU A 18 -8.34 -4.19 -6.96
N ASN A 19 -7.90 -3.23 -6.14
CA ASN A 19 -6.62 -2.54 -6.32
C ASN A 19 -5.46 -3.52 -6.10
N ILE A 20 -4.38 -3.37 -6.88
CA ILE A 20 -3.09 -4.02 -6.65
C ILE A 20 -2.17 -3.01 -5.99
N TYR A 21 -1.91 -3.17 -4.69
CA TYR A 21 -1.20 -2.17 -3.89
C TYR A 21 0.28 -1.98 -4.25
N THR A 22 0.86 -2.94 -4.95
CA THR A 22 2.28 -2.98 -5.32
C THR A 22 2.52 -2.95 -6.83
N GLY A 23 1.45 -2.81 -7.62
CA GLY A 23 1.48 -2.90 -9.08
C GLY A 23 1.23 -1.56 -9.77
N ASP A 24 1.59 -0.44 -9.14
CA ASP A 24 1.42 0.89 -9.73
C ASP A 24 2.18 0.99 -11.06
N LEU A 25 1.48 1.42 -12.12
CA LEU A 25 2.06 1.62 -13.44
C LEU A 25 2.67 3.02 -13.53
N VAL A 26 3.99 3.10 -13.71
CA VAL A 26 4.68 4.38 -13.86
C VAL A 26 5.06 4.62 -15.32
N PHE A 27 4.30 5.49 -15.98
CA PHE A 27 4.57 5.90 -17.37
C PHE A 27 5.53 7.08 -17.39
N HIS A 28 6.59 6.98 -18.17
CA HIS A 28 7.60 8.02 -18.31
C HIS A 28 7.53 8.69 -19.68
N PHE A 29 7.57 10.02 -19.64
CA PHE A 29 7.51 10.90 -20.80
C PHE A 29 8.74 11.80 -20.85
N ASP A 30 9.25 12.01 -22.06
CA ASP A 30 10.36 12.91 -22.28
C ASP A 30 9.93 14.38 -22.13
N GLN A 31 10.88 15.31 -22.29
CA GLN A 31 10.62 16.74 -22.18
C GLN A 31 9.64 17.30 -23.24
N ASN A 32 9.26 16.51 -24.24
CA ASN A 32 8.30 16.86 -25.28
C ASN A 32 6.97 16.11 -25.09
N ASP A 33 6.71 15.59 -23.88
CA ASP A 33 5.54 14.77 -23.54
C ASP A 33 5.41 13.49 -24.41
N THR A 34 6.52 12.99 -24.96
CA THR A 34 6.52 11.74 -25.72
C THR A 34 6.78 10.56 -24.78
N TYR A 35 5.86 9.59 -24.77
CA TYR A 35 6.03 8.34 -24.03
C TYR A 35 7.29 7.60 -24.49
N TYR A 36 8.09 7.11 -23.54
CA TYR A 36 9.29 6.33 -23.88
C TYR A 36 9.51 5.09 -23.02
N PHE A 37 8.88 4.98 -21.85
CA PHE A 37 9.15 3.88 -20.93
C PHE A 37 8.03 3.66 -19.91
N LEU A 38 7.81 2.40 -19.53
CA LEU A 38 6.93 1.99 -18.44
C LEU A 38 7.80 1.29 -17.38
N SER A 39 7.77 1.80 -16.14
CA SER A 39 8.35 1.11 -14.98
C SER A 39 7.26 0.36 -14.23
N ALA A 40 6.97 -0.87 -14.65
CA ALA A 40 6.14 -1.83 -13.93
C ALA A 40 6.13 -3.18 -14.68
N ASP A 41 5.81 -4.24 -13.95
CA ASP A 41 5.33 -5.48 -14.54
C ASP A 41 3.79 -5.41 -14.67
N ILE A 42 3.26 -5.77 -15.84
CA ILE A 42 1.82 -5.77 -16.08
C ILE A 42 1.27 -7.13 -15.64
N THR A 43 0.45 -7.12 -14.59
CA THR A 43 -0.30 -8.29 -14.14
C THR A 43 -1.61 -8.44 -14.91
N ASP A 44 -1.71 -9.43 -15.79
CA ASP A 44 -2.94 -9.66 -16.58
C ASP A 44 -4.00 -10.47 -15.83
N LYS A 45 -3.61 -11.25 -14.81
CA LYS A 45 -4.51 -12.14 -14.07
C LYS A 45 -4.04 -12.38 -12.64
N ILE A 46 -4.99 -12.40 -11.70
CA ILE A 46 -4.82 -12.88 -10.33
C ILE A 46 -5.83 -14.01 -10.07
N ASP A 47 -5.34 -15.20 -9.72
CA ASP A 47 -6.19 -16.39 -9.47
C ASP A 47 -6.66 -16.47 -8.01
N LEU A 48 -7.28 -15.38 -7.54
CA LEU A 48 -7.87 -15.27 -6.21
C LEU A 48 -9.28 -14.71 -6.32
N ASN A 49 -10.21 -15.25 -5.55
CA ASN A 49 -11.56 -14.68 -5.46
C ASN A 49 -11.55 -13.26 -4.86
N THR A 50 -12.67 -12.54 -5.01
CA THR A 50 -12.82 -11.15 -4.53
C THR A 50 -13.55 -11.03 -3.18
N LYS A 51 -13.80 -12.15 -2.49
CA LYS A 51 -14.52 -12.16 -1.21
C LYS A 51 -13.52 -12.04 -0.07
N SER A 52 -13.72 -11.10 0.86
CA SER A 52 -12.92 -11.06 2.08
C SER A 52 -13.25 -12.24 3.00
N LEU A 53 -12.25 -12.69 3.75
CA LEU A 53 -12.41 -13.66 4.84
C LEU A 53 -12.55 -12.95 6.19
N MET A 54 -11.84 -11.82 6.37
CA MET A 54 -12.03 -10.95 7.52
C MET A 54 -13.20 -9.99 7.31
N ASN A 55 -13.85 -9.62 8.41
CA ASN A 55 -14.80 -8.51 8.45
C ASN A 55 -14.07 -7.20 8.79
N TYR A 56 -14.76 -6.08 8.62
CA TYR A 56 -14.19 -4.75 8.89
C TYR A 56 -13.73 -4.58 10.33
N ASP A 57 -14.52 -5.05 11.31
CA ASP A 57 -14.23 -4.86 12.73
C ASP A 57 -12.90 -5.50 13.14
N ASN A 58 -12.64 -6.73 12.69
CA ASN A 58 -11.39 -7.45 12.99
C ASN A 58 -10.17 -6.74 12.39
N VAL A 59 -10.33 -6.14 11.20
CA VAL A 59 -9.24 -5.41 10.52
C VAL A 59 -8.95 -4.09 11.25
N VAL A 60 -10.00 -3.38 11.67
CA VAL A 60 -9.88 -2.15 12.47
C VAL A 60 -9.25 -2.43 13.82
N GLU A 61 -9.68 -3.46 14.53
CA GLU A 61 -9.09 -3.86 15.81
C GLU A 61 -7.60 -4.16 15.66
N LYS A 62 -7.21 -4.90 14.61
CA LYS A 62 -5.81 -5.18 14.32
C LYS A 62 -5.01 -3.90 14.02
N PHE A 63 -5.57 -2.96 13.26
CA PHE A 63 -4.92 -1.69 12.96
C PHE A 63 -4.71 -0.84 14.22
N LEU A 64 -5.75 -0.71 15.05
CA LEU A 64 -5.67 0.02 16.32
C LEU A 64 -4.67 -0.64 17.28
N TYR A 65 -4.62 -1.96 17.32
CA TYR A 65 -3.59 -2.69 18.07
C TYR A 65 -2.18 -2.32 17.59
N LEU A 66 -1.92 -2.33 16.27
CA LEU A 66 -0.61 -1.94 15.72
C LEU A 66 -0.25 -0.49 16.07
N ALA A 67 -1.21 0.42 15.93
CA ALA A 67 -1.03 1.82 16.28
C ALA A 67 -0.71 2.00 17.78
N ALA A 68 -1.41 1.30 18.67
CA ALA A 68 -1.18 1.39 20.11
C ALA A 68 0.19 0.86 20.57
N GLN A 69 0.80 -0.07 19.82
CA GLN A 69 2.14 -0.59 20.10
C GLN A 69 3.26 0.36 19.67
N ASP A 70 2.95 1.36 18.84
CA ASP A 70 3.93 2.27 18.29
C ASP A 70 4.10 3.49 19.22
N TYR A 71 5.35 3.70 19.66
CA TYR A 71 5.73 4.52 20.81
C TYR A 71 5.33 6.01 20.72
N ARG A 72 4.99 6.53 19.54
CA ARG A 72 4.46 7.90 19.39
C ARG A 72 2.97 8.01 19.68
N TYR A 73 2.26 6.90 19.66
CA TYR A 73 0.82 6.87 19.91
C TYR A 73 0.48 6.66 21.37
N THR A 74 1.43 6.23 22.20
CA THR A 74 1.26 6.17 23.65
C THR A 74 1.11 7.56 24.30
N GLU A 75 1.62 8.63 23.66
CA GLU A 75 1.45 10.02 24.13
C GLU A 75 0.19 10.72 23.54
N ASN A 76 -0.32 10.27 22.38
CA ASN A 76 -1.44 10.91 21.66
C ASN A 76 -2.57 9.93 21.23
N ASN A 77 -2.83 8.90 22.04
CA ASN A 77 -3.82 7.84 21.77
C ASN A 77 -5.22 8.37 21.40
N SER A 78 -5.61 9.53 21.94
CA SER A 78 -6.91 10.15 21.68
C SER A 78 -7.07 10.67 20.25
N GLU A 79 -6.00 11.11 19.57
CA GLU A 79 -6.13 11.64 18.19
C GLU A 79 -6.35 10.53 17.15
N ILE A 80 -5.80 9.33 17.34
CA ILE A 80 -6.06 8.20 16.44
C ILE A 80 -7.49 7.68 16.61
N ILE A 81 -7.92 7.52 17.86
CA ILE A 81 -9.27 7.02 18.17
C ILE A 81 -10.34 8.00 17.65
N ASN A 82 -10.02 9.29 17.61
CA ASN A 82 -10.93 10.32 17.10
C ASN A 82 -10.87 10.51 15.58
N ASN A 83 -9.81 10.04 14.91
CA ASN A 83 -9.68 10.16 13.46
C ASN A 83 -10.30 8.95 12.76
N CYS A 84 -11.03 9.22 11.68
CA CYS A 84 -11.54 8.16 10.82
C CYS A 84 -10.38 7.33 10.23
N VAL A 85 -10.66 6.08 9.88
CA VAL A 85 -9.72 5.19 9.22
C VAL A 85 -10.27 4.87 7.84
N ASP A 86 -9.46 5.12 6.81
CA ASP A 86 -9.76 4.71 5.45
C ASP A 86 -9.34 3.25 5.28
N ILE A 87 -10.28 2.43 4.80
CA ILE A 87 -10.13 0.98 4.67
C ILE A 87 -10.34 0.60 3.21
N GLN A 88 -9.39 -0.13 2.64
CA GLN A 88 -9.49 -0.64 1.28
C GLN A 88 -9.18 -2.15 1.24
N PHE A 89 -9.95 -2.90 0.47
CA PHE A 89 -9.69 -4.31 0.18
C PHE A 89 -9.04 -4.46 -1.20
N GLY A 90 -8.01 -5.29 -1.30
CA GLY A 90 -7.20 -5.38 -2.51
C GLY A 90 -6.23 -6.55 -2.51
N TYR A 91 -5.32 -6.53 -3.47
CA TYR A 91 -4.24 -7.48 -3.61
C TYR A 91 -2.90 -6.87 -3.23
N PHE A 92 -2.04 -7.67 -2.61
CA PHE A 92 -0.66 -7.32 -2.32
C PHE A 92 0.24 -8.43 -2.86
N ASP A 93 1.26 -8.06 -3.63
CA ASP A 93 2.27 -9.02 -4.06
C ASP A 93 3.35 -9.19 -2.96
N LEU A 94 3.41 -10.38 -2.37
CA LEU A 94 4.36 -10.72 -1.32
C LEU A 94 5.80 -10.81 -1.82
N THR A 95 6.00 -10.85 -3.14
CA THR A 95 7.32 -10.86 -3.76
C THR A 95 7.78 -9.49 -4.26
N THR A 96 7.00 -8.43 -4.01
CA THR A 96 7.36 -7.07 -4.41
C THR A 96 8.72 -6.67 -3.85
N GLY A 97 9.58 -6.14 -4.73
CA GLY A 97 10.95 -5.76 -4.40
C GLY A 97 11.97 -6.90 -4.46
N ILE A 98 11.56 -8.14 -4.78
CA ILE A 98 12.44 -9.29 -4.93
C ILE A 98 12.72 -9.54 -6.42
N SER A 99 13.96 -9.31 -6.85
CA SER A 99 14.39 -9.52 -8.23
C SER A 99 14.22 -10.98 -8.67
N CYS A 100 13.75 -11.20 -9.90
CA CYS A 100 13.64 -12.51 -10.55
C CYS A 100 12.69 -13.52 -9.86
N SER A 101 11.78 -13.03 -9.02
CA SER A 101 10.68 -13.85 -8.49
C SER A 101 9.41 -13.61 -9.30
N GLY A 102 8.62 -14.66 -9.50
CA GLY A 102 7.28 -14.51 -10.08
C GLY A 102 6.32 -13.94 -9.05
N GLU A 103 5.32 -13.20 -9.50
CA GLU A 103 4.32 -12.55 -8.65
C GLU A 103 3.64 -13.55 -7.69
N ASN A 104 3.49 -13.17 -6.43
CA ASN A 104 2.85 -13.97 -5.39
C ASN A 104 1.81 -13.13 -4.65
N PHE A 105 0.63 -13.03 -5.24
CA PHE A 105 -0.45 -12.23 -4.68
C PHE A 105 -1.13 -12.87 -3.48
N THR A 106 -1.52 -12.02 -2.54
CA THR A 106 -2.46 -12.34 -1.47
C THR A 106 -3.56 -11.28 -1.40
N LYS A 107 -4.70 -11.63 -0.79
CA LYS A 107 -5.75 -10.66 -0.47
C LYS A 107 -5.37 -9.93 0.81
N SER A 108 -5.51 -8.61 0.80
CA SER A 108 -5.11 -7.79 1.93
C SER A 108 -6.00 -6.57 2.12
N TRP A 109 -5.96 -6.08 3.34
CA TRP A 109 -6.60 -4.85 3.75
C TRP A 109 -5.54 -3.76 3.90
N LYS A 110 -5.72 -2.65 3.16
CA LYS A 110 -4.94 -1.43 3.34
C LYS A 110 -5.70 -0.52 4.29
N MET A 111 -5.03 -0.11 5.35
CA MET A 111 -5.55 0.78 6.39
C MET A 111 -4.69 2.04 6.43
N LYS A 112 -5.31 3.20 6.53
CA LYS A 112 -4.63 4.46 6.81
C LYS A 112 -5.54 5.37 7.63
N GLN A 113 -4.97 6.23 8.47
CA GLN A 113 -5.77 7.26 9.12
C GLN A 113 -6.23 8.28 8.06
N THR A 114 -7.51 8.66 8.10
CA THR A 114 -8.07 9.69 7.22
C THR A 114 -7.31 11.01 7.45
N ASN A 115 -6.94 11.69 6.38
CA ASN A 115 -6.11 12.92 6.38
C ASN A 115 -4.67 12.75 6.88
N ASN A 116 -4.23 11.54 7.21
CA ASN A 116 -2.83 11.23 7.48
C ASN A 116 -2.26 10.50 6.26
N TYR A 117 -1.35 11.15 5.56
CA TYR A 117 -0.69 10.55 4.40
C TYR A 117 0.43 9.58 4.78
N PHE A 118 0.78 9.52 6.07
CA PHE A 118 2.06 9.01 6.52
C PHE A 118 2.00 7.67 7.27
N SER A 119 0.80 7.21 7.66
CA SER A 119 0.63 5.90 8.28
C SER A 119 -0.17 4.97 7.37
N SER A 120 0.38 3.79 7.09
CA SER A 120 -0.35 2.75 6.40
C SER A 120 -0.02 1.37 6.92
N ALA A 121 -1.04 0.51 6.98
CA ALA A 121 -0.88 -0.91 7.29
C ALA A 121 -1.45 -1.75 6.16
N TYR A 122 -0.79 -2.86 5.87
CA TYR A 122 -1.27 -3.92 5.01
C TYR A 122 -1.46 -5.17 5.86
N ILE A 123 -2.68 -5.66 5.96
CA ILE A 123 -3.04 -6.81 6.79
C ILE A 123 -3.53 -7.94 5.87
N ASN A 124 -2.98 -9.14 6.05
CA ASN A 124 -3.36 -10.31 5.27
C ASN A 124 -4.78 -10.77 5.65
N ASP A 125 -5.67 -10.86 4.66
CA ASP A 125 -7.08 -11.22 4.85
C ASP A 125 -7.29 -12.66 5.34
N LYS A 126 -6.34 -13.56 5.09
CA LYS A 126 -6.48 -14.98 5.44
C LYS A 126 -6.16 -15.28 6.91
N ASN A 127 -5.18 -14.60 7.48
CA ASN A 127 -4.60 -14.96 8.78
C ASN A 127 -4.34 -13.76 9.71
N SER A 128 -4.74 -12.55 9.30
CA SER A 128 -4.57 -11.32 10.08
C SER A 128 -3.10 -10.94 10.36
N GLU A 129 -2.15 -11.57 9.65
CA GLU A 129 -0.73 -11.20 9.74
C GLU A 129 -0.53 -9.80 9.15
N THR A 130 0.28 -9.00 9.83
CA THR A 130 0.72 -7.70 9.31
C THR A 130 1.75 -7.97 8.21
N ILE A 131 1.40 -7.65 6.97
CA ILE A 131 2.31 -7.73 5.82
C ILE A 131 3.32 -6.58 5.89
N SER A 132 2.82 -5.37 6.16
CA SER A 132 3.64 -4.18 6.36
C SER A 132 2.89 -3.19 7.25
N TYR A 133 3.65 -2.43 8.04
CA TYR A 133 3.16 -1.31 8.82
C TYR A 133 4.23 -0.23 8.75
N ASP A 134 3.86 0.90 8.14
CA ASP A 134 4.71 2.07 8.04
C ASP A 134 4.04 3.24 8.75
N ASN A 135 4.83 3.95 9.54
CA ASN A 135 4.48 5.15 10.29
C ASN A 135 5.34 6.35 9.88
N ASP A 136 6.09 6.23 8.78
CA ASP A 136 6.94 7.24 8.13
C ASP A 136 8.06 7.80 9.01
N ILE A 137 8.59 6.97 9.92
CA ILE A 137 9.73 7.32 10.76
C ILE A 137 11.04 6.82 10.15
N GLN A 138 11.74 7.70 9.44
CA GLN A 138 13.14 7.48 9.10
C GLN A 138 14.05 8.06 10.19
N TYR A 139 14.75 7.20 10.94
CA TYR A 139 15.85 7.64 11.79
C TYR A 139 17.07 7.95 10.93
N LYS A 140 17.36 9.23 10.69
CA LYS A 140 18.73 9.62 10.31
C LYS A 140 19.62 9.45 11.54
N LYS A 141 20.44 8.38 11.55
CA LYS A 141 21.67 8.39 12.34
C LYS A 141 22.62 9.39 11.69
N CYS A 142 22.95 10.45 12.42
CA CYS A 142 24.12 11.27 12.15
C CYS A 142 25.39 10.51 12.55
#